data_AF-A0A8T4A424-F1
#
_entry.id   AF-A0A8T4A424-F1
#
_cell.length_a   1.000
_cell.length_b   1.000
_cell.length_c   1.000
_cell.angle_alpha   90.00
_cell.angle_beta   90.00
_cell.angle_gamma   90.00
#
_symmetry.space_group_name_H-M   'P 1'
#
loop_
_entity.id
_entity.type
_entity.pdbx_description
1 polymer ?
#
loop_
_entity_poly.entity_id
_entity_poly.type
_entity_poly.pdbx_seq_one_letter_code
_entity_poly.pdbx_strand_id
1 'polypeptide(L)'
;GHNVAAGAEVITYAEAFKKLDSIEVAGICCTAHDLARRSSKAKIVGPMSEQVRFVRSGIADVIVIDEQCVRTDLLEEAKKVKAAVIATNDKVASGLPNRTNDGADAIVGDLVSGRIAGAMILTPEKAGEVAVKVAEKLALLREHLKVLPDEKELRKEASRCTACEECQRACPVNLHISDGMKNAGKGNFGKLAELRELCIGCARCESACPKKIPVVSLLEKASEKKIKEEKFKIRAGRGPILDTEIRNVGPPIVFGEIPGVVAFAGCNNYANGAKEVVEIAEEFLKRRFIVVASGCAAMALAMYKDEEGKTLYEKYPGTFDSEGLTNVGSCVANAHILGAAVKIPSIFARRNLRANFEEIADYILNRVGAVGVVWGTYSQKALSIGTGLNRWGIPVILGPSGVKYRRLYLGRKDKPEKWEIFNARTGEKLITDPAPEHLTYVAESKEEAIVAIAKLVMRPNDTTKGRQIKLAHYIDLHKKCFATMPNDLHLYVRTEADIPVTMKEEVKKILAQKGWKERIIPDPTLVERLVYGGKK
;
A
#
# COMPACT_ATOMS: atom_id res chain seq x y z
N GLY A 1 -3.49 -9.25 11.54
CA GLY A 1 -4.36 -10.21 10.85
C GLY A 1 -5.10 -9.68 9.64
N HIS A 2 -6.11 -10.43 9.21
CA HIS A 2 -7.08 -10.13 8.15
C HIS A 2 -8.54 -10.41 8.54
N ASN A 3 -8.85 -11.54 9.16
CA ASN A 3 -10.24 -11.88 9.47
C ASN A 3 -10.64 -11.20 10.78
N VAL A 4 -11.55 -10.23 10.68
CA VAL A 4 -11.92 -9.38 11.82
C VAL A 4 -12.75 -10.12 12.87
N ALA A 5 -13.32 -11.28 12.58
CA ALA A 5 -14.34 -11.93 13.43
C ALA A 5 -13.93 -12.02 14.91
N ALA A 6 -12.80 -12.67 15.22
CA ALA A 6 -12.36 -12.80 16.61
C ALA A 6 -11.99 -11.45 17.26
N GLY A 7 -11.34 -10.55 16.51
CA GLY A 7 -11.02 -9.21 17.02
C GLY A 7 -12.26 -8.34 17.27
N ALA A 8 -13.31 -8.50 16.46
CA ALA A 8 -14.60 -7.85 16.66
C ALA A 8 -15.27 -8.37 17.93
N GLU A 9 -15.17 -9.68 18.22
CA GLU A 9 -15.69 -10.26 19.46
C GLU A 9 -14.93 -9.81 20.71
N VAL A 10 -13.64 -9.47 20.62
CA VAL A 10 -12.93 -8.77 21.71
C VAL A 10 -13.63 -7.45 22.04
N ILE A 11 -13.98 -6.66 21.02
CA ILE A 11 -14.67 -5.37 21.18
C ILE A 11 -16.09 -5.60 21.71
N THR A 12 -16.85 -6.53 21.11
CA THR A 12 -18.23 -6.84 21.51
C THR A 12 -18.30 -7.30 22.96
N TYR A 13 -17.40 -8.19 23.39
CA TYR A 13 -17.31 -8.61 24.79
C TYR A 13 -16.97 -7.43 25.71
N ALA A 14 -15.97 -6.63 25.35
CA ALA A 14 -15.60 -5.46 26.14
C ALA A 14 -16.76 -4.43 26.25
N GLU A 15 -17.54 -4.23 25.19
CA GLU A 15 -18.75 -3.39 25.21
C GLU A 15 -19.83 -3.96 26.14
N ALA A 16 -20.16 -5.25 25.98
CA ALA A 16 -21.19 -5.93 26.76
C ALA A 16 -20.93 -5.88 28.27
N PHE A 17 -19.66 -5.94 28.68
CA PHE A 17 -19.24 -5.91 30.08
C PHE A 17 -18.74 -4.54 30.55
N LYS A 18 -18.92 -3.47 29.75
CA LYS A 18 -18.49 -2.08 30.06
C LYS A 18 -17.00 -1.95 30.38
N LYS A 19 -16.17 -2.71 29.68
CA LYS A 19 -14.70 -2.77 29.80
C LYS A 19 -13.96 -2.08 28.66
N LEU A 20 -14.67 -1.48 27.70
CA LEU A 20 -14.02 -0.89 26.52
C LEU A 20 -13.10 0.30 26.89
N ASP A 21 -13.31 0.95 28.03
CA ASP A 21 -12.42 2.01 28.55
C ASP A 21 -11.29 1.48 29.44
N SER A 22 -11.32 0.21 29.85
CA SER A 22 -10.28 -0.42 30.67
C SER A 22 -9.25 -1.21 29.85
N ILE A 23 -9.47 -1.37 28.54
CA ILE A 23 -8.56 -2.07 27.65
C ILE A 23 -8.26 -1.24 26.39
N GLU A 24 -7.12 -1.54 25.78
CA GLU A 24 -6.71 -0.97 24.49
C GLU A 24 -6.74 -2.07 23.43
N VAL A 25 -7.58 -1.92 22.41
CA VAL A 25 -7.64 -2.84 21.27
C VAL A 25 -6.93 -2.20 20.09
N ALA A 26 -5.80 -2.78 19.67
CA ALA A 26 -5.03 -2.29 18.55
C ALA A 26 -4.73 -3.40 17.53
N GLY A 27 -4.84 -3.08 16.25
CA GLY A 27 -4.62 -4.03 15.16
C GLY A 27 -3.33 -3.78 14.39
N ILE A 28 -2.80 -4.87 13.79
CA ILE A 28 -1.72 -4.84 12.80
C ILE A 28 -2.20 -5.49 11.49
N CYS A 29 -1.80 -4.95 10.34
CA CYS A 29 -2.26 -5.36 9.01
C CYS A 29 -3.76 -5.10 8.77
N CYS A 30 -4.39 -5.84 7.86
CA CYS A 30 -5.70 -5.53 7.32
C CYS A 30 -6.85 -5.64 8.35
N THR A 31 -6.74 -6.50 9.37
CA THR A 31 -7.69 -6.51 10.49
C THR A 31 -7.72 -5.20 11.27
N ALA A 32 -6.64 -4.40 11.27
CA ALA A 32 -6.61 -3.13 11.98
C ALA A 32 -7.58 -2.12 11.36
N HIS A 33 -7.67 -2.10 10.02
CA HIS A 33 -8.66 -1.28 9.31
C HIS A 33 -10.08 -1.72 9.65
N ASP A 34 -10.33 -3.04 9.66
CA ASP A 34 -11.68 -3.55 9.88
C ASP A 34 -12.13 -3.42 11.35
N LEU A 35 -11.22 -3.49 12.32
CA LEU A 35 -11.50 -3.13 13.71
C LEU A 35 -11.82 -1.63 13.86
N ALA A 36 -11.05 -0.76 13.21
CA ALA A 36 -11.30 0.68 13.21
C ALA A 36 -12.63 1.06 12.50
N ARG A 37 -13.14 0.20 11.61
CA ARG A 37 -14.49 0.33 11.03
C ARG A 37 -15.59 -0.13 12.00
N ARG A 38 -15.29 -1.05 12.92
CA ARG A 38 -16.23 -1.55 13.94
C ARG A 38 -16.34 -0.64 15.16
N SER A 39 -15.25 -0.02 15.59
CA SER A 39 -15.22 0.90 16.73
C SER A 39 -14.18 1.98 16.56
N SER A 40 -14.56 3.24 16.87
CA SER A 40 -13.64 4.38 16.86
C SER A 40 -12.60 4.34 17.98
N LYS A 41 -12.78 3.49 18.99
CA LYS A 41 -11.80 3.27 20.06
C LYS A 41 -10.68 2.29 19.65
N ALA A 42 -10.87 1.52 18.57
CA ALA A 42 -9.82 0.62 18.08
C ALA A 42 -8.68 1.41 17.42
N LYS A 43 -7.44 1.06 17.76
CA LYS A 43 -6.24 1.72 17.26
C LYS A 43 -5.57 0.91 16.15
N ILE A 44 -4.82 1.58 15.30
CA ILE A 44 -3.99 0.95 14.27
C ILE A 44 -2.54 1.10 14.69
N VAL A 45 -1.87 -0.03 14.95
CA VAL A 45 -0.43 -0.06 15.24
C VAL A 45 0.35 0.20 13.96
N GLY A 46 -0.03 -0.44 12.86
CA GLY A 46 0.62 -0.22 11.57
C GLY A 46 0.62 -1.43 10.63
N PRO A 47 1.49 -1.40 9.61
CA PRO A 47 1.62 -2.46 8.62
C PRO A 47 2.37 -3.68 9.18
N MET A 48 2.58 -4.71 8.34
CA MET A 48 3.22 -5.97 8.75
C MET A 48 4.62 -5.80 9.38
N SER A 49 5.38 -4.76 9.02
CA SER A 49 6.72 -4.50 9.61
C SER A 49 6.67 -4.29 11.12
N GLU A 50 5.53 -3.80 11.63
CA GLU A 50 5.39 -3.49 13.05
C GLU A 50 5.15 -4.73 13.91
N GLN A 51 4.93 -5.92 13.33
CA GLN A 51 4.64 -7.13 14.10
C GLN A 51 5.70 -7.45 15.14
N VAL A 52 6.95 -7.66 14.73
CA VAL A 52 8.03 -8.00 15.68
C VAL A 52 8.34 -6.83 16.60
N ARG A 53 8.30 -5.61 16.07
CA ARG A 53 8.63 -4.37 16.78
C ARG A 53 7.67 -4.13 17.93
N PHE A 54 6.37 -4.19 17.64
CA PHE A 54 5.32 -4.01 18.61
C PHE A 54 5.31 -5.13 19.65
N VAL A 55 5.50 -6.39 19.25
CA VAL A 55 5.61 -7.49 20.22
C VAL A 55 6.81 -7.31 21.14
N ARG A 56 7.99 -6.99 20.59
CA ARG A 56 9.21 -6.76 21.38
C ARG A 56 9.19 -5.51 22.23
N SER A 57 8.31 -4.55 21.94
CA SER A 57 8.09 -3.41 22.83
C SER A 57 7.57 -3.83 24.20
N GLY A 58 6.95 -5.01 24.31
CA GLY A 58 6.37 -5.52 25.54
C GLY A 58 5.02 -4.90 25.91
N ILE A 59 4.47 -3.99 25.09
CA ILE A 59 3.20 -3.29 25.34
C ILE A 59 1.99 -4.24 25.28
N ALA A 60 2.02 -5.25 24.41
CA ALA A 60 0.88 -6.14 24.20
C ALA A 60 0.76 -7.20 25.30
N ASP A 61 -0.30 -7.14 26.11
CA ASP A 61 -0.62 -8.18 27.10
C ASP A 61 -0.99 -9.52 26.45
N VAL A 62 -1.87 -9.44 25.45
CA VAL A 62 -2.39 -10.57 24.68
C VAL A 62 -2.26 -10.28 23.20
N ILE A 63 -1.82 -11.28 22.43
CA ILE A 63 -1.72 -11.23 20.98
C ILE A 63 -2.73 -12.20 20.40
N VAL A 64 -3.76 -11.68 19.74
CA VAL A 64 -4.73 -12.49 19.00
C VAL A 64 -4.29 -12.59 17.54
N ILE A 65 -3.97 -13.79 17.10
CA ILE A 65 -3.59 -14.09 15.72
C ILE A 65 -4.72 -14.79 14.98
N ASP A 66 -4.83 -14.50 13.69
CA ASP A 66 -5.85 -15.02 12.78
C ASP A 66 -5.19 -15.67 11.55
N GLU A 67 -5.21 -15.04 10.37
CA GLU A 67 -4.64 -15.56 9.14
C GLU A 67 -4.00 -14.47 8.27
N GLN A 68 -3.07 -14.94 7.41
CA GLN A 68 -2.40 -14.20 6.34
C GLN A 68 -1.54 -13.01 6.79
N CYS A 69 -0.31 -12.93 6.27
CA CYS A 69 0.68 -11.91 6.68
C CYS A 69 0.91 -11.88 8.19
N VAL A 70 0.77 -13.02 8.87
CA VAL A 70 1.11 -13.23 10.28
C VAL A 70 2.47 -13.91 10.29
N ARG A 71 3.44 -13.35 11.01
CA ARG A 71 4.76 -13.99 11.11
C ARG A 71 4.68 -15.27 11.92
N THR A 72 5.47 -16.26 11.52
CA THR A 72 5.50 -17.59 12.14
C THR A 72 6.30 -17.63 13.44
N ASP A 73 7.11 -16.61 13.72
CA ASP A 73 7.91 -16.48 14.94
C ASP A 73 7.22 -15.67 16.05
N LEU A 74 5.96 -15.24 15.85
CA LEU A 74 5.25 -14.42 16.83
C LEU A 74 5.09 -15.09 18.20
N LEU A 75 4.88 -16.40 18.25
CA LEU A 75 4.81 -17.13 19.52
C LEU A 75 6.15 -17.06 20.28
N GLU A 76 7.26 -17.22 19.58
CA GLU A 76 8.59 -17.16 20.19
C GLU A 76 8.94 -15.73 20.64
N GLU A 77 8.55 -14.71 19.86
CA GLU A 77 8.72 -13.32 20.26
C GLU A 77 7.81 -12.94 21.45
N ALA A 78 6.57 -13.45 21.48
CA ALA A 78 5.62 -13.23 22.57
C ALA A 78 6.10 -13.83 23.90
N LYS A 79 6.68 -15.04 23.85
CA LYS A 79 7.26 -15.71 25.03
C LYS A 79 8.35 -14.87 25.69
N LYS A 80 9.22 -14.22 24.91
CA LYS A 80 10.30 -13.36 25.43
C LYS A 80 9.77 -12.16 26.24
N VAL A 81 8.55 -11.72 25.94
CA VAL A 81 7.90 -10.58 26.60
C VAL A 81 6.77 -11.01 27.54
N LYS A 82 6.64 -12.31 27.80
CA LYS A 82 5.59 -12.90 28.65
C LYS A 82 4.16 -12.53 28.20
N ALA A 83 3.96 -12.39 26.90
CA ALA A 83 2.63 -12.20 26.30
C ALA A 83 1.95 -13.53 25.99
N ALA A 84 0.64 -13.56 26.23
CA ALA A 84 -0.19 -14.68 25.84
C ALA A 84 -0.55 -14.59 24.36
N VAL A 85 -0.59 -15.74 23.68
CA VAL A 85 -1.01 -15.83 22.27
C VAL A 85 -2.30 -16.61 22.13
N ILE A 86 -3.28 -16.05 21.42
CA ILE A 86 -4.53 -16.74 21.08
C ILE A 86 -4.60 -16.90 19.57
N ALA A 87 -4.53 -18.14 19.09
CA ALA A 87 -4.74 -18.46 17.68
C ALA A 87 -6.21 -18.73 17.41
N THR A 88 -6.79 -18.00 16.45
CA THR A 88 -8.24 -18.03 16.17
C THR A 88 -8.59 -18.62 14.81
N ASN A 89 -7.59 -19.14 14.09
CA ASN A 89 -7.74 -19.71 12.77
C ASN A 89 -6.81 -20.92 12.61
N ASP A 90 -7.32 -21.99 12.02
CA ASP A 90 -6.58 -23.23 11.75
C ASP A 90 -5.42 -23.03 10.76
N LYS A 91 -5.48 -22.02 9.90
CA LYS A 91 -4.40 -21.66 8.96
C LYS A 91 -3.14 -21.16 9.66
N VAL A 92 -3.24 -20.65 10.90
CA VAL A 92 -2.10 -20.19 11.70
C VAL A 92 -2.26 -20.65 13.16
N ALA A 93 -2.14 -21.95 13.38
CA ALA A 93 -2.27 -22.56 14.72
C ALA A 93 -1.05 -22.31 15.64
N SER A 94 0.12 -21.93 15.09
CA SER A 94 1.37 -21.71 15.83
C SER A 94 1.81 -22.87 16.75
N GLY A 95 1.35 -24.10 16.49
CA GLY A 95 1.61 -25.26 17.34
C GLY A 95 0.97 -25.18 18.74
N LEU A 96 -0.02 -24.30 18.93
CA LEU A 96 -0.69 -24.11 20.21
C LEU A 96 -1.70 -25.24 20.49
N PRO A 97 -1.91 -25.63 21.76
CA PRO A 97 -2.92 -26.62 22.11
C PRO A 97 -4.32 -26.11 21.72
N ASN A 98 -5.13 -26.96 21.10
CA ASN A 98 -6.52 -26.66 20.83
C ASN A 98 -7.33 -26.71 22.14
N ARG A 99 -7.83 -25.55 22.57
CA ARG A 99 -8.66 -25.40 23.78
C ARG A 99 -10.06 -24.90 23.45
N THR A 100 -10.49 -25.04 22.19
CA THR A 100 -11.79 -24.54 21.72
C THR A 100 -12.96 -25.08 22.56
N ASN A 101 -12.88 -26.32 23.05
CA ASN A 101 -13.94 -26.97 23.82
C ASN A 101 -13.82 -26.79 25.34
N ASP A 102 -12.73 -26.21 25.82
CA ASP A 102 -12.52 -25.97 27.25
C ASP A 102 -13.34 -24.78 27.76
N GLY A 103 -13.55 -24.72 29.07
CA GLY A 103 -14.16 -23.57 29.73
C GLY A 103 -13.24 -22.34 29.70
N ALA A 104 -13.79 -21.15 29.43
CA ALA A 104 -13.01 -19.92 29.27
C ALA A 104 -12.13 -19.62 30.48
N ASP A 105 -12.66 -19.75 31.71
CA ASP A 105 -11.89 -19.46 32.93
C ASP A 105 -10.72 -20.42 33.17
N ALA A 106 -10.84 -21.68 32.74
CA ALA A 106 -9.73 -22.64 32.79
C ALA A 106 -8.60 -22.22 31.83
N ILE A 107 -8.94 -21.80 30.61
CA ILE A 107 -7.97 -21.29 29.63
C ILE A 107 -7.30 -20.02 30.16
N VAL A 108 -8.08 -19.09 30.72
CA VAL A 108 -7.56 -17.86 31.34
C VAL A 108 -6.57 -18.19 32.46
N GLY A 109 -6.90 -19.14 33.34
CA GLY A 109 -6.02 -19.58 34.44
C GLY A 109 -4.68 -20.13 33.93
N ASP A 110 -4.72 -20.99 32.91
CA ASP A 110 -3.50 -21.58 32.32
C ASP A 110 -2.60 -20.54 31.63
N LEU A 111 -3.19 -19.57 30.94
CA LEU A 111 -2.46 -18.49 30.27
C LEU A 111 -1.83 -17.51 31.27
N VAL A 112 -2.61 -17.07 32.26
CA VAL A 112 -2.16 -16.08 33.26
C VAL A 112 -1.08 -16.68 34.19
N SER A 113 -1.19 -17.96 34.53
CA SER A 113 -0.16 -18.66 35.32
C SER A 113 1.12 -18.99 34.53
N GLY A 114 1.10 -18.84 33.20
CA GLY A 114 2.20 -19.21 32.32
C GLY A 114 2.38 -20.71 32.11
N ARG A 115 1.40 -21.54 32.52
CA ARG A 115 1.40 -23.00 32.26
C ARG A 115 1.45 -23.30 30.76
N ILE A 116 0.77 -22.46 29.98
CA ILE A 116 0.84 -22.47 28.51
C ILE A 116 1.15 -21.05 28.02
N ALA A 117 1.95 -20.92 26.96
CA ALA A 117 2.26 -19.62 26.34
C ALA A 117 1.14 -19.12 25.41
N GLY A 118 0.20 -19.99 25.05
CA GLY A 118 -0.90 -19.66 24.18
C GLY A 118 -1.89 -20.81 24.03
N ALA A 119 -3.03 -20.52 23.42
CA ALA A 119 -4.07 -21.48 23.11
C ALA A 119 -4.66 -21.23 21.73
N MET A 120 -5.11 -22.29 21.06
CA MET A 120 -5.94 -22.18 19.87
C MET A 120 -7.41 -22.25 20.27
N ILE A 121 -8.18 -21.23 19.88
CA ILE A 121 -9.61 -21.06 20.19
C ILE A 121 -10.33 -20.67 18.91
N LEU A 122 -11.04 -21.61 18.29
CA LEU A 122 -11.66 -21.43 16.97
C LEU A 122 -13.05 -20.78 17.03
N THR A 123 -13.64 -20.65 18.22
CA THR A 123 -14.91 -19.96 18.46
C THR A 123 -14.63 -18.47 18.74
N PRO A 124 -14.99 -17.53 17.83
CA PRO A 124 -14.66 -16.11 17.97
C PRO A 124 -15.13 -15.48 19.28
N GLU A 125 -16.33 -15.81 19.74
CA GLU A 125 -16.95 -15.26 20.95
C GLU A 125 -16.14 -15.66 22.19
N LYS A 126 -15.75 -16.93 22.27
CA LYS A 126 -14.88 -17.46 23.35
C LYS A 126 -13.48 -16.85 23.27
N ALA A 127 -12.93 -16.68 22.07
CA ALA A 127 -11.63 -16.03 21.90
C ALA A 127 -11.67 -14.57 22.38
N GLY A 128 -12.76 -13.84 22.10
CA GLY A 128 -13.02 -12.49 22.59
C GLY A 128 -13.06 -12.42 24.11
N GLU A 129 -13.88 -13.27 24.74
CA GLU A 129 -13.96 -13.38 26.21
C GLU A 129 -12.59 -13.66 26.85
N VAL A 130 -11.89 -14.69 26.37
CA VAL A 130 -10.59 -15.10 26.93
C VAL A 130 -9.57 -13.99 26.73
N ALA A 131 -9.52 -13.34 25.58
CA ALA A 131 -8.58 -12.25 25.31
C ALA A 131 -8.75 -11.09 26.30
N VAL A 132 -9.99 -10.63 26.53
CA VAL A 132 -10.27 -9.53 27.46
C VAL A 132 -9.89 -9.92 28.89
N LYS A 133 -10.35 -11.10 29.35
CA LYS A 133 -10.06 -11.58 30.72
C LYS A 133 -8.57 -11.80 30.98
N VAL A 134 -7.81 -12.29 29.98
CA VAL A 134 -6.37 -12.48 30.10
C VAL A 134 -5.65 -11.13 30.10
N ALA A 135 -6.05 -10.19 29.24
CA ALA A 135 -5.42 -8.86 29.17
C ALA A 135 -5.52 -8.11 30.50
N GLU A 136 -6.69 -8.06 31.13
CA GLU A 136 -6.87 -7.39 32.44
C GLU A 136 -5.96 -7.98 33.53
N LYS A 137 -5.76 -9.30 33.54
CA LYS A 137 -4.93 -9.99 34.54
C LYS A 137 -3.44 -9.86 34.24
N LEU A 138 -3.03 -10.00 32.98
CA LEU A 138 -1.63 -9.91 32.60
C LEU A 138 -1.10 -8.48 32.71
N ALA A 139 -1.92 -7.46 32.45
CA ALA A 139 -1.52 -6.06 32.58
C ALA A 139 -0.95 -5.77 33.98
N LEU A 140 -1.62 -6.25 35.03
CA LEU A 140 -1.18 -6.11 36.43
C LEU A 140 0.14 -6.85 36.70
N LEU A 141 0.33 -8.03 36.11
CA LEU A 141 1.55 -8.84 36.30
C LEU A 141 2.74 -8.31 35.51
N ARG A 142 2.49 -7.49 34.49
CA ARG A 142 3.48 -7.00 33.53
C ARG A 142 3.78 -5.51 33.62
N GLU A 143 3.13 -4.79 34.54
CA GLU A 143 3.24 -3.33 34.70
C GLU A 143 4.70 -2.83 34.78
N HIS A 144 5.59 -3.60 35.41
CA HIS A 144 7.00 -3.23 35.59
C HIS A 144 7.96 -3.94 34.63
N LEU A 145 7.44 -4.69 33.64
CA LEU A 145 8.28 -5.43 32.70
C LEU A 145 8.92 -4.49 31.68
N LYS A 146 10.24 -4.31 31.79
CA LYS A 146 11.05 -3.62 30.78
C LYS A 146 11.72 -4.65 29.87
N VAL A 147 11.35 -4.65 28.60
CA VAL A 147 11.86 -5.63 27.61
C VAL A 147 12.98 -5.04 26.75
N LEU A 148 12.80 -3.81 26.28
CA LEU A 148 13.82 -3.16 25.44
C LEU A 148 15.06 -2.84 26.27
N PRO A 149 16.27 -2.97 25.69
CA PRO A 149 17.51 -2.67 26.40
C PRO A 149 17.53 -1.20 26.84
N ASP A 150 18.20 -0.89 27.94
CA ASP A 150 18.51 0.50 28.28
C ASP A 150 19.66 1.07 27.40
N GLU A 151 19.98 2.36 27.53
CA GLU A 151 21.05 2.98 26.74
C GLU A 151 22.43 2.38 27.01
N LYS A 152 22.68 1.92 28.24
CA LYS A 152 23.95 1.30 28.64
C LYS A 152 24.08 -0.09 28.03
N GLU A 153 23.00 -0.88 28.05
CA GLU A 153 22.90 -2.17 27.40
C GLU A 153 23.01 -2.04 25.89
N LEU A 154 22.32 -1.06 25.28
CA LEU A 154 22.45 -0.76 23.85
C LEU A 154 23.90 -0.49 23.48
N ARG A 155 24.58 0.40 24.22
CA ARG A 155 25.99 0.71 23.99
C ARG A 155 26.87 -0.53 24.11
N LYS A 156 26.63 -1.37 25.12
CA LYS A 156 27.38 -2.62 25.36
C LYS A 156 27.18 -3.60 24.20
N GLU A 157 25.94 -3.82 23.78
CA GLU A 157 25.61 -4.72 22.66
C GLU A 157 26.18 -4.21 21.33
N ALA A 158 26.06 -2.92 21.07
CA ALA A 158 26.61 -2.29 19.87
C ALA A 158 28.14 -2.40 19.81
N SER A 159 28.83 -2.30 20.96
CA SER A 159 30.30 -2.44 21.05
C SER A 159 30.80 -3.85 20.74
N ARG A 160 29.92 -4.86 20.78
CA ARG A 160 30.25 -6.25 20.38
C ARG A 160 30.24 -6.43 18.86
N CYS A 161 29.74 -5.46 18.09
CA CYS A 161 29.70 -5.53 16.64
C CYS A 161 31.13 -5.56 16.06
N THR A 162 31.40 -6.53 15.20
CA THR A 162 32.69 -6.69 14.53
C THR A 162 32.71 -6.12 13.11
N ALA A 163 31.64 -5.42 12.69
CA ALA A 163 31.46 -4.91 11.33
C ALA A 163 31.70 -5.96 10.23
N CYS A 164 31.27 -7.20 10.45
CA CYS A 164 31.42 -8.30 9.48
C CYS A 164 30.41 -8.28 8.32
N GLU A 165 29.37 -7.43 8.41
CA GLU A 165 28.32 -7.24 7.40
C GLU A 165 27.48 -8.46 7.01
N GLU A 166 27.54 -9.57 7.76
CA GLU A 166 26.61 -10.70 7.58
C GLU A 166 25.15 -10.28 7.76
N CYS A 167 24.91 -9.31 8.65
CA CYS A 167 23.60 -8.68 8.84
C CYS A 167 23.11 -7.93 7.60
N GLN A 168 23.99 -7.22 6.88
CA GLN A 168 23.66 -6.52 5.65
C GLN A 168 23.34 -7.53 4.53
N ARG A 169 24.19 -8.55 4.35
CA ARG A 169 23.99 -9.64 3.38
C ARG A 169 22.63 -10.33 3.56
N ALA A 170 22.21 -10.52 4.81
CA ALA A 170 20.90 -11.09 5.14
C ALA A 170 19.74 -10.10 5.05
N CYS A 171 20.00 -8.79 4.96
CA CYS A 171 18.97 -7.76 5.02
C CYS A 171 18.20 -7.66 3.69
N PRO A 172 16.86 -7.84 3.68
CA PRO A 172 16.08 -7.82 2.45
C PRO A 172 16.03 -6.45 1.76
N VAL A 173 16.32 -5.38 2.49
CA VAL A 173 16.40 -3.99 2.01
C VAL A 173 17.83 -3.43 2.10
N ASN A 174 18.83 -4.32 2.24
CA ASN A 174 20.26 -3.98 2.18
C ASN A 174 20.71 -2.86 3.14
N LEU A 175 20.26 -2.88 4.40
CA LEU A 175 20.68 -1.87 5.38
C LEU A 175 22.12 -2.08 5.84
N HIS A 176 22.92 -1.02 5.72
CA HIS A 176 24.25 -0.91 6.28
C HIS A 176 24.18 -0.49 7.75
N ILE A 177 24.23 -1.47 8.67
CA ILE A 177 24.03 -1.20 10.10
C ILE A 177 25.33 -1.01 10.88
N SER A 178 26.49 -1.42 10.34
CA SER A 178 27.75 -1.44 11.11
C SER A 178 28.22 -0.06 11.55
N ASP A 179 28.07 0.97 10.72
CA ASP A 179 28.38 2.35 11.10
C ASP A 179 27.48 2.83 12.24
N GLY A 180 26.20 2.47 12.18
CA GLY A 180 25.26 2.72 13.26
C GLY A 180 25.67 2.03 14.55
N MET A 181 26.11 0.77 14.48
CA MET A 181 26.60 0.03 15.65
C MET A 181 27.90 0.64 16.22
N LYS A 182 28.85 1.03 15.36
CA LYS A 182 30.11 1.66 15.77
C LYS A 182 29.86 2.99 16.51
N ASN A 183 28.96 3.81 15.99
CA ASN A 183 28.56 5.07 16.63
C ASN A 183 27.82 4.82 17.94
N ALA A 184 26.91 3.84 17.97
CA ALA A 184 26.18 3.47 19.16
C ALA A 184 27.10 2.93 20.28
N GLY A 185 28.17 2.19 19.95
CA GLY A 185 29.19 1.78 20.91
C GLY A 185 29.92 2.95 21.59
N LYS A 186 29.95 4.12 20.94
CA LYS A 186 30.48 5.38 21.47
C LYS A 186 29.42 6.24 22.18
N GLY A 187 28.16 5.80 22.21
CA GLY A 187 27.05 6.53 22.84
C GLY A 187 26.26 7.44 21.90
N ASN A 188 26.48 7.38 20.57
CA ASN A 188 25.67 8.12 19.59
C ASN A 188 24.70 7.18 18.87
N PHE A 189 23.41 7.29 19.17
CA PHE A 189 22.37 6.41 18.63
C PHE A 189 21.65 6.96 17.39
N GLY A 190 21.95 8.18 16.95
CA GLY A 190 21.21 8.86 15.88
C GLY A 190 21.17 8.06 14.57
N LYS A 191 22.29 7.43 14.20
CA LYS A 191 22.36 6.65 12.96
C LYS A 191 21.51 5.37 13.01
N LEU A 192 21.41 4.72 14.17
CA LEU A 192 20.49 3.59 14.36
C LEU A 192 19.03 4.08 14.27
N ALA A 193 18.73 5.25 14.81
CA ALA A 193 17.39 5.83 14.73
C ALA A 193 16.97 6.18 13.29
N GLU A 194 17.90 6.65 12.45
CA GLU A 194 17.64 6.84 11.02
C GLU A 194 17.36 5.51 10.29
N LEU A 195 18.17 4.48 10.56
CA LEU A 195 18.03 3.16 9.92
C LEU A 195 16.71 2.45 10.30
N ARG A 196 16.12 2.80 11.44
CA ARG A 196 14.83 2.26 11.88
C ARG A 196 13.70 2.60 10.88
N GLU A 197 13.74 3.76 10.22
CA GLU A 197 12.75 4.16 9.22
C GLU A 197 12.74 3.26 7.98
N LEU A 198 13.91 2.74 7.63
CA LEU A 198 14.13 1.91 6.45
C LEU A 198 13.95 0.43 6.78
N CYS A 199 14.16 0.05 8.04
CA CYS A 199 14.01 -1.32 8.50
C CYS A 199 12.55 -1.80 8.35
N ILE A 200 12.38 -3.06 7.99
CA ILE A 200 11.05 -3.70 7.89
C ILE A 200 10.77 -4.66 9.05
N GLY A 201 11.58 -4.62 10.12
CA GLY A 201 11.35 -5.40 11.35
C GLY A 201 11.48 -6.92 11.17
N CYS A 202 12.21 -7.41 10.16
CA CYS A 202 12.18 -8.84 9.81
C CYS A 202 13.07 -9.76 10.66
N ALA A 203 13.97 -9.21 11.48
CA ALA A 203 14.95 -9.89 12.34
C ALA A 203 15.95 -10.83 11.64
N ARG A 204 16.00 -10.91 10.30
CA ARG A 204 16.98 -11.75 9.57
C ARG A 204 18.44 -11.40 9.90
N CYS A 205 18.72 -10.12 10.15
CA CYS A 205 20.04 -9.65 10.57
C CYS A 205 20.49 -10.24 11.91
N GLU A 206 19.57 -10.51 12.82
CA GLU A 206 19.87 -11.08 14.14
C GLU A 206 20.23 -12.56 14.01
N SER A 207 19.51 -13.31 13.17
CA SER A 207 19.81 -14.71 12.87
C SER A 207 21.16 -14.88 12.17
N ALA A 208 21.54 -13.92 11.32
CA ALA A 208 22.82 -13.94 10.61
C ALA A 208 24.00 -13.47 11.48
N CYS A 209 23.76 -12.74 12.56
CA CYS A 209 24.82 -12.15 13.37
C CYS A 209 25.58 -13.23 14.16
N PRO A 210 26.90 -13.43 13.94
CA PRO A 210 27.69 -14.41 14.69
C PRO A 210 27.76 -14.10 16.18
N LYS A 211 27.59 -12.82 16.54
CA LYS A 211 27.56 -12.34 17.93
C LYS A 211 26.16 -12.33 18.52
N LYS A 212 25.12 -12.73 17.78
CA LYS A 212 23.71 -12.74 18.20
C LYS A 212 23.23 -11.40 18.76
N ILE A 213 23.64 -10.30 18.13
CA ILE A 213 23.24 -8.95 18.54
C ILE A 213 21.74 -8.75 18.21
N PRO A 214 20.90 -8.26 19.14
CA PRO A 214 19.47 -8.04 18.93
C PRO A 214 19.21 -6.75 18.15
N VAL A 215 19.67 -6.69 16.90
CA VAL A 215 19.66 -5.50 16.03
C VAL A 215 18.31 -4.77 16.02
N VAL A 216 17.19 -5.47 15.89
CA VAL A 216 15.86 -4.84 15.82
C VAL A 216 15.54 -4.15 17.15
N SER A 217 15.82 -4.79 18.29
CA SER A 217 15.60 -4.17 19.61
C SER A 217 16.51 -2.97 19.84
N LEU A 218 17.75 -2.99 19.32
CA LEU A 218 18.64 -1.82 19.38
C LEU A 218 18.12 -0.66 18.53
N LEU A 219 17.56 -0.94 17.35
CA LEU A 219 16.90 0.06 16.50
C LEU A 219 15.67 0.66 17.20
N GLU A 220 14.79 -0.16 17.80
CA GLU A 220 13.64 0.35 18.56
C GLU A 220 14.08 1.24 19.72
N LYS A 221 15.09 0.80 20.50
CA LYS A 221 15.56 1.59 21.63
C LYS A 221 16.22 2.90 21.18
N ALA A 222 17.03 2.88 20.13
CA ALA A 222 17.63 4.08 19.56
C ALA A 222 16.57 5.10 19.11
N SER A 223 15.41 4.61 18.65
CA SER A 223 14.28 5.43 18.19
C SER A 223 13.22 5.70 19.26
N GLU A 224 13.44 5.35 20.53
CA GLU A 224 12.38 5.40 21.57
C GLU A 224 11.71 6.78 21.69
N LYS A 225 12.48 7.87 21.64
CA LYS A 225 11.93 9.24 21.68
C LYS A 225 10.99 9.49 20.51
N LYS A 226 11.40 9.11 19.31
CA LYS A 226 10.61 9.26 18.08
C LYS A 226 9.35 8.41 18.11
N ILE A 227 9.46 7.15 18.55
CA ILE A 227 8.32 6.22 18.65
C ILE A 227 7.23 6.76 19.59
N LYS A 228 7.60 7.44 20.69
CA LYS A 228 6.61 8.08 21.59
C LYS A 228 5.79 9.18 20.91
N GLU A 229 6.34 9.79 19.86
CA GLU A 229 5.73 10.86 19.08
C GLU A 229 5.00 10.36 17.82
N GLU A 230 5.14 9.06 17.47
CA GLU A 230 4.49 8.40 16.33
C GLU A 230 2.98 8.19 16.55
N LYS A 231 2.25 9.30 16.61
CA LYS A 231 0.79 9.35 16.71
C LYS A 231 0.24 10.00 15.45
N PHE A 232 -0.49 9.23 14.66
CA PHE A 232 -0.99 9.65 13.35
C PHE A 232 -2.51 9.52 13.27
N LYS A 233 -3.14 10.35 12.43
CA LYS A 233 -4.55 10.20 12.09
C LYS A 233 -4.68 9.54 10.71
N ILE A 234 -5.56 8.56 10.64
CA ILE A 234 -5.96 7.89 9.42
C ILE A 234 -7.47 7.92 9.33
N ARG A 235 -7.99 8.23 8.14
CA ARG A 235 -9.43 8.15 7.88
C ARG A 235 -9.86 6.68 7.86
N ALA A 236 -10.93 6.31 8.55
CA ALA A 236 -11.43 4.94 8.55
C ALA A 236 -11.76 4.48 7.12
N GLY A 237 -11.64 3.17 6.88
CA GLY A 237 -11.97 2.57 5.59
C GLY A 237 -13.45 2.74 5.25
N ARG A 238 -13.76 3.63 4.30
CA ARG A 238 -15.15 4.01 4.00
C ARG A 238 -15.91 3.04 3.09
N GLY A 239 -15.22 2.07 2.49
CA GLY A 239 -15.84 1.09 1.60
C GLY A 239 -15.99 1.60 0.15
N PRO A 240 -17.12 1.29 -0.52
CA PRO A 240 -17.30 1.57 -1.94
C PRO A 240 -17.35 3.07 -2.26
N ILE A 241 -16.80 3.43 -3.42
CA ILE A 241 -17.05 4.74 -4.04
C ILE A 241 -18.54 4.79 -4.40
N LEU A 242 -19.22 5.90 -4.12
CA LEU A 242 -20.67 6.03 -4.33
C LEU A 242 -21.02 6.30 -5.79
N ASP A 243 -22.23 5.96 -6.21
CA ASP A 243 -22.69 6.26 -7.57
C ASP A 243 -22.83 7.76 -7.83
N THR A 244 -23.18 8.54 -6.79
CA THR A 244 -23.18 10.00 -6.83
C THR A 244 -21.79 10.55 -7.13
N GLU A 245 -20.75 10.01 -6.50
CA GLU A 245 -19.36 10.38 -6.78
C GLU A 245 -18.98 10.01 -8.23
N ILE A 246 -19.33 8.80 -8.68
CA ILE A 246 -19.04 8.37 -10.07
C ILE A 246 -19.74 9.25 -11.11
N ARG A 247 -20.98 9.71 -10.86
CA ARG A 247 -21.66 10.64 -11.78
C ARG A 247 -20.91 11.97 -11.92
N ASN A 248 -20.32 12.46 -10.82
CA ASN A 248 -19.58 13.72 -10.81
C ASN A 248 -18.23 13.59 -11.51
N VAL A 249 -17.49 12.50 -11.28
CA VAL A 249 -16.10 12.36 -11.76
C VAL A 249 -15.94 11.51 -13.02
N GLY A 250 -16.94 10.70 -13.39
CA GLY A 250 -16.88 9.81 -14.54
C GLY A 250 -16.55 10.53 -15.86
N PRO A 251 -17.34 11.53 -16.28
CA PRO A 251 -17.05 12.32 -17.48
C PRO A 251 -15.66 12.99 -17.46
N PRO A 252 -15.26 13.76 -16.43
CA PRO A 252 -13.97 14.43 -16.45
C PRO A 252 -12.77 13.47 -16.36
N ILE A 253 -12.90 12.27 -15.77
CA ILE A 253 -11.87 11.22 -15.87
C ILE A 253 -11.75 10.71 -17.31
N VAL A 254 -12.88 10.41 -17.96
CA VAL A 254 -12.92 9.88 -19.33
C VAL A 254 -12.39 10.88 -20.36
N PHE A 255 -12.67 12.17 -20.14
CA PHE A 255 -12.16 13.24 -21.01
C PHE A 255 -10.71 13.61 -20.71
N GLY A 256 -10.17 13.20 -19.56
CA GLY A 256 -8.82 13.48 -19.09
C GLY A 256 -8.65 14.84 -18.40
N GLU A 257 -9.74 15.53 -18.07
CA GLU A 257 -9.70 16.80 -17.32
C GLU A 257 -9.34 16.58 -15.85
N ILE A 258 -9.85 15.50 -15.25
CA ILE A 258 -9.23 14.91 -14.07
C ILE A 258 -8.07 14.04 -14.61
N PRO A 259 -6.80 14.37 -14.29
CA PRO A 259 -5.64 13.74 -14.93
C PRO A 259 -5.59 12.22 -14.79
N GLY A 260 -6.12 11.70 -13.68
CA GLY A 260 -6.31 10.27 -13.50
C GLY A 260 -6.57 9.88 -12.05
N VAL A 261 -6.79 8.58 -11.86
CA VAL A 261 -6.93 7.94 -10.54
C VAL A 261 -5.64 7.19 -10.19
N VAL A 262 -5.03 7.50 -9.06
CA VAL A 262 -3.84 6.80 -8.55
C VAL A 262 -4.24 5.94 -7.34
N ALA A 263 -4.15 4.63 -7.50
CA ALA A 263 -4.57 3.66 -6.50
C ALA A 263 -3.37 3.07 -5.73
N PHE A 264 -3.15 3.50 -4.49
CA PHE A 264 -2.13 2.96 -3.61
C PHE A 264 -2.62 1.70 -2.91
N ALA A 265 -1.97 0.58 -3.19
CA ALA A 265 -2.25 -0.70 -2.59
C ALA A 265 -0.93 -1.41 -2.24
N GLY A 266 -1.04 -2.63 -1.71
CA GLY A 266 0.12 -3.48 -1.47
C GLY A 266 0.60 -3.52 -0.04
N CYS A 267 1.78 -4.11 0.12
CA CYS A 267 2.41 -4.36 1.41
C CYS A 267 3.40 -3.21 1.71
N ASN A 268 4.28 -3.45 2.67
CA ASN A 268 5.19 -2.45 3.24
C ASN A 268 6.67 -2.80 3.08
N ASN A 269 7.01 -3.65 2.11
CA ASN A 269 8.40 -3.97 1.75
C ASN A 269 9.01 -2.86 0.88
N TYR A 270 9.08 -1.66 1.43
CA TYR A 270 9.60 -0.46 0.76
C TYR A 270 11.13 -0.46 0.78
N ALA A 271 11.75 -0.14 -0.36
CA ALA A 271 13.21 -0.11 -0.45
C ALA A 271 13.81 1.02 0.41
N ASN A 272 13.22 2.22 0.35
CA ASN A 272 13.69 3.39 1.08
C ASN A 272 12.66 3.93 2.09
N GLY A 273 11.92 3.02 2.73
CA GLY A 273 10.95 3.37 3.78
C GLY A 273 9.61 3.90 3.27
N ALA A 274 8.69 4.15 4.20
CA ALA A 274 7.31 4.53 3.89
C ALA A 274 7.17 5.98 3.38
N LYS A 275 8.17 6.85 3.65
CA LYS A 275 8.15 8.26 3.26
C LYS A 275 7.97 8.45 1.75
N GLU A 276 8.60 7.61 0.93
CA GLU A 276 8.45 7.68 -0.52
C GLU A 276 6.99 7.51 -0.96
N VAL A 277 6.23 6.64 -0.29
CA VAL A 277 4.81 6.42 -0.63
C VAL A 277 4.00 7.69 -0.37
N VAL A 278 4.30 8.40 0.72
CA VAL A 278 3.66 9.68 1.08
C VAL A 278 4.03 10.76 0.07
N GLU A 279 5.31 10.88 -0.28
CA GLU A 279 5.80 11.87 -1.24
C GLU A 279 5.21 11.65 -2.65
N ILE A 280 5.14 10.39 -3.12
CA ILE A 280 4.50 10.07 -4.39
C ILE A 280 3.01 10.44 -4.33
N ALA A 281 2.28 10.06 -3.28
CA ALA A 281 0.85 10.36 -3.17
C ALA A 281 0.57 11.86 -3.08
N GLU A 282 1.34 12.60 -2.29
CA GLU A 282 1.17 14.04 -2.15
C GLU A 282 1.44 14.79 -3.47
N GLU A 283 2.41 14.32 -4.26
CA GLU A 283 2.69 14.89 -5.58
C GLU A 283 1.44 14.83 -6.49
N PHE A 284 0.70 13.73 -6.47
CA PHE A 284 -0.52 13.57 -7.27
C PHE A 284 -1.73 14.29 -6.68
N LEU A 285 -1.84 14.38 -5.36
CA LEU A 285 -2.86 15.19 -4.69
C LEU A 285 -2.71 16.68 -5.05
N LYS A 286 -1.49 17.23 -5.03
CA LYS A 286 -1.19 18.62 -5.45
C LYS A 286 -1.48 18.88 -6.94
N ARG A 287 -1.57 17.83 -7.74
CA ARG A 287 -1.77 17.89 -9.20
C ARG A 287 -3.18 17.53 -9.62
N ARG A 288 -4.16 17.59 -8.70
CA ARG A 288 -5.58 17.37 -9.02
C ARG A 288 -5.94 15.96 -9.47
N PHE A 289 -5.08 14.98 -9.20
CA PHE A 289 -5.45 13.57 -9.35
C PHE A 289 -6.39 13.14 -8.22
N ILE A 290 -7.11 12.05 -8.45
CA ILE A 290 -7.84 11.36 -7.38
C ILE A 290 -6.89 10.30 -6.80
N VAL A 291 -6.65 10.35 -5.49
CA VAL A 291 -5.84 9.33 -4.80
C VAL A 291 -6.73 8.45 -3.95
N VAL A 292 -6.61 7.14 -4.16
CA VAL A 292 -7.32 6.14 -3.36
C VAL A 292 -6.33 5.15 -2.78
N ALA A 293 -6.57 4.71 -1.54
CA ALA A 293 -5.64 3.83 -0.83
C ALA A 293 -6.35 2.72 -0.07
N SER A 294 -5.67 1.59 0.08
CA SER A 294 -6.11 0.47 0.92
C SER A 294 -4.94 -0.20 1.66
N GLY A 295 -5.26 -1.01 2.67
CA GLY A 295 -4.32 -1.91 3.32
C GLY A 295 -3.10 -1.22 3.95
N CYS A 296 -1.91 -1.82 3.81
CA CYS A 296 -0.68 -1.25 4.40
C CYS A 296 -0.28 0.07 3.75
N ALA A 297 -0.58 0.27 2.47
CA ALA A 297 -0.31 1.54 1.79
C ALA A 297 -1.15 2.69 2.40
N ALA A 298 -2.43 2.46 2.69
CA ALA A 298 -3.25 3.44 3.41
C ALA A 298 -2.70 3.79 4.79
N MET A 299 -2.11 2.82 5.50
CA MET A 299 -1.43 3.09 6.77
C MET A 299 -0.19 3.96 6.55
N ALA A 300 0.65 3.62 5.56
CA ALA A 300 1.86 4.38 5.24
C ALA A 300 1.57 5.84 4.91
N LEU A 301 0.47 6.13 4.20
CA LEU A 301 0.04 7.50 3.88
C LEU A 301 -0.32 8.36 5.12
N ALA A 302 -0.58 7.72 6.27
CA ALA A 302 -0.82 8.42 7.53
C ALA A 302 0.48 8.62 8.35
N MET A 303 1.54 7.84 8.12
CA MET A 303 2.71 7.74 9.00
C MET A 303 3.68 8.93 8.94
N TYR A 304 3.27 10.06 8.36
CA TYR A 304 4.05 11.28 8.30
C TYR A 304 3.14 12.49 8.49
N LYS A 305 3.71 13.52 9.12
CA LYS A 305 3.08 14.83 9.30
C LYS A 305 3.87 15.86 8.52
N ASP A 306 3.17 16.86 8.02
CA ASP A 306 3.79 18.06 7.46
C ASP A 306 4.27 19.01 8.58
N GLU A 307 4.78 20.18 8.18
CA GLU A 307 5.26 21.23 9.09
C GLU A 307 4.17 21.77 10.02
N GLU A 308 2.89 21.65 9.64
CA GLU A 308 1.74 22.00 10.47
C GLU A 308 1.30 20.87 11.42
N GLY A 309 2.01 19.73 11.39
CA GLY A 309 1.68 18.56 12.20
C GLY A 309 0.48 17.75 11.67
N LYS A 310 0.06 17.96 10.41
CA LYS A 310 -1.10 17.29 9.80
C LYS A 310 -0.67 16.12 8.92
N THR A 311 -1.44 15.04 8.96
CA THR A 311 -1.31 13.93 8.01
C THR A 311 -1.94 14.27 6.66
N LEU A 312 -1.64 13.50 5.60
CA LEU A 312 -2.31 13.66 4.31
C LEU A 312 -3.83 13.52 4.41
N TYR A 313 -4.32 12.65 5.31
CA TYR A 313 -5.75 12.45 5.52
C TYR A 313 -6.47 13.65 6.17
N GLU A 314 -5.72 14.48 6.91
CA GLU A 314 -6.21 15.74 7.49
C GLU A 314 -6.09 16.90 6.51
N LYS A 315 -5.04 16.90 5.68
CA LYS A 315 -4.78 17.96 4.69
C LYS A 315 -5.72 17.91 3.49
N TYR A 316 -6.06 16.72 3.02
CA TYR A 316 -6.86 16.53 1.81
C TYR A 316 -8.27 15.98 2.12
N PRO A 317 -9.30 16.38 1.34
CA PRO A 317 -10.65 15.85 1.49
C PRO A 317 -10.67 14.35 1.17
N GLY A 318 -11.60 13.60 1.77
CA GLY A 318 -11.73 12.14 1.52
C GLY A 318 -12.84 11.77 0.56
N THR A 319 -13.19 12.71 -0.31
CA THR A 319 -14.07 12.50 -1.45
C THR A 319 -13.32 11.74 -2.54
N PHE A 320 -14.05 11.00 -3.38
CA PHE A 320 -13.49 10.49 -4.63
C PHE A 320 -13.65 11.55 -5.72
N ASP A 321 -12.80 12.58 -5.64
CA ASP A 321 -12.77 13.72 -6.56
C ASP A 321 -11.33 14.24 -6.70
N SER A 322 -11.11 15.18 -7.61
CA SER A 322 -9.86 15.93 -7.80
C SER A 322 -9.30 16.38 -6.45
N GLU A 323 -8.01 16.11 -6.20
CA GLU A 323 -7.30 16.41 -4.94
C GLU A 323 -7.80 15.61 -3.71
N GLY A 324 -8.68 14.63 -3.91
CA GLY A 324 -9.21 13.78 -2.84
C GLY A 324 -8.30 12.60 -2.49
N LEU A 325 -8.20 12.30 -1.20
CA LEU A 325 -7.54 11.12 -0.63
C LEU A 325 -8.54 10.20 0.09
N THR A 326 -8.98 9.15 -0.60
CA THR A 326 -9.92 8.18 -0.03
C THR A 326 -9.21 6.92 0.51
N ASN A 327 -9.38 6.61 1.80
CA ASN A 327 -9.11 5.26 2.32
C ASN A 327 -10.35 4.36 2.13
N VAL A 328 -10.26 3.35 1.27
CA VAL A 328 -11.38 2.40 1.06
C VAL A 328 -11.43 1.29 2.11
N GLY A 329 -10.33 1.06 2.84
CA GLY A 329 -10.25 0.09 3.93
C GLY A 329 -9.17 -0.97 3.77
N SER A 330 -9.47 -2.20 4.19
CA SER A 330 -8.51 -3.29 4.22
C SER A 330 -8.18 -3.82 2.81
N CYS A 331 -7.30 -4.83 2.74
CA CYS A 331 -6.78 -5.37 1.50
C CYS A 331 -7.87 -5.85 0.54
N VAL A 332 -8.99 -6.39 1.07
CA VAL A 332 -10.13 -6.84 0.27
C VAL A 332 -10.94 -5.69 -0.31
N ALA A 333 -10.85 -4.49 0.28
CA ALA A 333 -11.50 -3.28 -0.22
C ALA A 333 -10.88 -2.75 -1.53
N ASN A 334 -9.76 -3.33 -2.01
CA ASN A 334 -9.28 -3.07 -3.37
C ASN A 334 -10.33 -3.40 -4.44
N ALA A 335 -11.27 -4.31 -4.14
CA ALA A 335 -12.43 -4.57 -5.00
C ALA A 335 -13.29 -3.31 -5.23
N HIS A 336 -13.36 -2.39 -4.27
CA HIS A 336 -14.07 -1.12 -4.43
C HIS A 336 -13.35 -0.12 -5.32
N ILE A 337 -12.01 -0.11 -5.30
CA ILE A 337 -11.20 0.71 -6.20
C ILE A 337 -11.43 0.25 -7.65
N LEU A 338 -11.32 -1.05 -7.89
CA LEU A 338 -11.62 -1.62 -9.21
C LEU A 338 -13.10 -1.41 -9.58
N GLY A 339 -14.00 -1.58 -8.63
CA GLY A 339 -15.43 -1.32 -8.79
C GLY A 339 -15.71 0.12 -9.24
N ALA A 340 -14.96 1.12 -8.75
CA ALA A 340 -15.10 2.50 -9.21
C ALA A 340 -14.81 2.62 -10.72
N ALA A 341 -13.72 2.00 -11.20
CA ALA A 341 -13.39 1.98 -12.63
C ALA A 341 -14.45 1.24 -13.47
N VAL A 342 -14.99 0.13 -12.97
CA VAL A 342 -16.07 -0.65 -13.62
C VAL A 342 -17.39 0.14 -13.66
N LYS A 343 -17.69 0.93 -12.63
CA LYS A 343 -18.91 1.74 -12.56
C LYS A 343 -18.89 2.94 -13.51
N ILE A 344 -17.72 3.48 -13.88
CA ILE A 344 -17.63 4.60 -14.83
C ILE A 344 -18.31 4.26 -16.18
N PRO A 345 -17.91 3.21 -16.92
CA PRO A 345 -18.58 2.82 -18.16
C PRO A 345 -20.09 2.56 -17.98
N SER A 346 -20.49 1.97 -16.86
CA SER A 346 -21.89 1.63 -16.61
C SER A 346 -22.76 2.84 -16.31
N ILE A 347 -22.30 3.76 -15.47
CA ILE A 347 -23.06 4.94 -15.04
C ILE A 347 -22.98 6.05 -16.09
N PHE A 348 -21.77 6.35 -16.58
CA PHE A 348 -21.55 7.44 -17.52
C PHE A 348 -21.90 7.03 -18.96
N ALA A 349 -21.36 5.90 -19.43
CA ALA A 349 -21.55 5.44 -20.81
C ALA A 349 -22.68 4.43 -20.99
N ARG A 350 -23.48 4.18 -19.93
CA ARG A 350 -24.64 3.28 -19.93
C ARG A 350 -24.34 1.86 -20.43
N ARG A 351 -23.11 1.38 -20.23
CA ARG A 351 -22.71 0.02 -20.64
C ARG A 351 -23.27 -1.04 -19.67
N ASN A 352 -23.76 -2.14 -20.22
CA ASN A 352 -24.25 -3.26 -19.43
C ASN A 352 -23.07 -4.02 -18.80
N LEU A 353 -23.14 -4.32 -17.51
CA LEU A 353 -22.11 -5.06 -16.78
C LEU A 353 -22.30 -6.58 -16.85
N ARG A 354 -23.54 -7.06 -17.02
CA ARG A 354 -23.86 -8.48 -16.93
C ARG A 354 -23.19 -9.26 -18.06
N ALA A 355 -22.31 -10.20 -17.70
CA ALA A 355 -21.58 -11.05 -18.64
C ALA A 355 -20.83 -10.29 -19.75
N ASN A 356 -20.38 -9.05 -19.47
CA ASN A 356 -19.81 -8.16 -20.48
C ASN A 356 -18.40 -7.67 -20.14
N PHE A 357 -17.60 -8.54 -19.53
CA PHE A 357 -16.25 -8.24 -19.08
C PHE A 357 -15.39 -7.58 -20.17
N GLU A 358 -15.39 -8.16 -21.38
CA GLU A 358 -14.54 -7.72 -22.49
C GLU A 358 -14.80 -6.27 -22.89
N GLU A 359 -16.06 -5.85 -23.05
CA GLU A 359 -16.41 -4.48 -23.42
C GLU A 359 -16.05 -3.48 -22.32
N ILE A 360 -16.27 -3.85 -21.06
CA ILE A 360 -15.99 -2.97 -19.93
C ILE A 360 -14.47 -2.82 -19.73
N ALA A 361 -13.70 -3.91 -19.86
CA ALA A 361 -12.24 -3.86 -19.81
C ALA A 361 -11.65 -3.05 -20.97
N ASP A 362 -12.16 -3.24 -22.19
CA ASP A 362 -11.78 -2.45 -23.36
C ASP A 362 -12.08 -0.95 -23.17
N TYR A 363 -13.25 -0.61 -22.62
CA TYR A 363 -13.60 0.77 -22.30
C TYR A 363 -12.60 1.37 -21.28
N ILE A 364 -12.30 0.66 -20.20
CA ILE A 364 -11.37 1.15 -19.16
C ILE A 364 -9.97 1.35 -19.75
N LEU A 365 -9.46 0.37 -20.50
CA LEU A 365 -8.15 0.43 -21.15
C LEU A 365 -8.01 1.64 -22.06
N ASN A 366 -9.07 1.96 -22.81
CA ASN A 366 -9.01 2.98 -23.84
C ASN A 366 -9.44 4.38 -23.37
N ARG A 367 -10.10 4.50 -22.22
CA ARG A 367 -10.79 5.74 -21.82
C ARG A 367 -10.63 6.15 -20.36
N VAL A 368 -10.37 5.22 -19.44
CA VAL A 368 -10.33 5.54 -18.00
C VAL A 368 -8.88 5.65 -17.55
N GLY A 369 -8.40 6.88 -17.41
CA GLY A 369 -7.04 7.18 -16.93
C GLY A 369 -6.87 6.79 -15.46
N ALA A 370 -6.22 5.65 -15.22
CA ALA A 370 -5.96 5.14 -13.88
C ALA A 370 -4.65 4.35 -13.83
N VAL A 371 -4.03 4.28 -12.65
CA VAL A 371 -2.85 3.44 -12.39
C VAL A 371 -2.84 2.95 -10.95
N GLY A 372 -2.50 1.68 -10.76
CA GLY A 372 -2.23 1.10 -9.44
C GLY A 372 -0.75 1.28 -9.05
N VAL A 373 -0.49 1.57 -7.78
CA VAL A 373 0.85 1.69 -7.22
C VAL A 373 0.97 0.69 -6.07
N VAL A 374 1.84 -0.29 -6.22
CA VAL A 374 2.19 -1.30 -5.23
C VAL A 374 3.67 -1.13 -4.89
N TRP A 375 3.98 -0.09 -4.12
CA TRP A 375 5.37 0.27 -3.83
C TRP A 375 6.09 -0.80 -2.98
N GLY A 376 5.41 -1.29 -1.94
CA GLY A 376 5.95 -2.31 -1.04
C GLY A 376 5.54 -3.71 -1.48
N THR A 377 6.19 -4.26 -2.51
CA THR A 377 5.87 -5.59 -3.06
C THR A 377 6.36 -6.73 -2.16
N TYR A 378 5.46 -7.66 -1.82
CA TYR A 378 5.79 -8.82 -0.98
C TYR A 378 4.83 -10.01 -1.18
N SER A 379 3.56 -9.85 -0.83
CA SER A 379 2.62 -11.00 -0.75
C SER A 379 2.10 -11.46 -2.11
N GLN A 380 1.76 -12.76 -2.24
CA GLN A 380 1.05 -13.26 -3.43
C GLN A 380 -0.30 -12.54 -3.66
N LYS A 381 -0.92 -12.01 -2.60
CA LYS A 381 -2.15 -11.20 -2.70
C LYS A 381 -1.93 -9.91 -3.47
N ALA A 382 -0.80 -9.23 -3.26
CA ALA A 382 -0.50 -8.01 -4.01
C ALA A 382 -0.32 -8.30 -5.50
N LEU A 383 0.29 -9.44 -5.85
CA LEU A 383 0.40 -9.90 -7.24
C LEU A 383 -0.98 -10.20 -7.85
N SER A 384 -1.87 -10.88 -7.13
CA SER A 384 -3.22 -11.19 -7.64
C SER A 384 -4.10 -9.93 -7.77
N ILE A 385 -4.02 -8.99 -6.84
CA ILE A 385 -4.69 -7.68 -6.92
C ILE A 385 -4.20 -6.91 -8.14
N GLY A 386 -2.87 -6.82 -8.33
CA GLY A 386 -2.29 -6.14 -9.49
C GLY A 386 -2.68 -6.79 -10.82
N THR A 387 -2.62 -8.13 -10.88
CA THR A 387 -3.10 -8.89 -12.05
C THR A 387 -4.60 -8.66 -12.31
N GLY A 388 -5.39 -8.53 -11.24
CA GLY A 388 -6.79 -8.15 -11.31
C GLY A 388 -6.98 -6.82 -12.03
N LEU A 389 -6.25 -5.77 -11.62
CA LEU A 389 -6.27 -4.47 -12.31
C LEU A 389 -5.88 -4.58 -13.79
N ASN A 390 -4.84 -5.35 -14.10
CA ASN A 390 -4.37 -5.53 -15.47
C ASN A 390 -5.42 -6.17 -16.38
N ARG A 391 -6.21 -7.12 -15.86
CA ARG A 391 -7.31 -7.73 -16.63
C ARG A 391 -8.36 -6.70 -17.06
N TRP A 392 -8.53 -5.62 -16.32
CA TRP A 392 -9.44 -4.52 -16.66
C TRP A 392 -8.75 -3.37 -17.40
N GLY A 393 -7.54 -3.58 -17.93
CA GLY A 393 -6.81 -2.55 -18.66
C GLY A 393 -6.21 -1.45 -17.79
N ILE A 394 -6.09 -1.68 -16.48
CA ILE A 394 -5.49 -0.72 -15.56
C ILE A 394 -4.02 -1.10 -15.33
N PRO A 395 -3.07 -0.20 -15.65
CA PRO A 395 -1.65 -0.43 -15.41
C PRO A 395 -1.31 -0.42 -13.92
N VAL A 396 -0.24 -1.14 -13.56
CA VAL A 396 0.26 -1.27 -12.19
C VAL A 396 1.76 -1.03 -12.18
N ILE A 397 2.18 -0.09 -11.33
CA ILE A 397 3.58 0.16 -11.00
C ILE A 397 3.90 -0.58 -9.69
N LEU A 398 4.95 -1.37 -9.74
CA LEU A 398 5.53 -2.08 -8.62
C LEU A 398 6.78 -1.34 -8.16
N GLY A 399 7.04 -1.28 -6.86
CA GLY A 399 8.35 -0.83 -6.37
C GLY A 399 9.45 -1.86 -6.64
N PRO A 400 10.71 -1.58 -6.27
CA PRO A 400 11.89 -2.30 -6.78
C PRO A 400 11.86 -3.82 -6.53
N SER A 401 11.38 -4.24 -5.36
CA SER A 401 11.23 -5.67 -5.03
C SER A 401 10.23 -6.41 -5.93
N GLY A 402 9.46 -5.70 -6.76
CA GLY A 402 8.43 -6.24 -7.64
C GLY A 402 9.01 -7.12 -8.75
N VAL A 403 10.29 -6.92 -9.10
CA VAL A 403 11.02 -7.82 -10.01
C VAL A 403 10.97 -9.29 -9.57
N LYS A 404 10.85 -9.54 -8.25
CA LYS A 404 10.76 -10.88 -7.66
C LYS A 404 9.45 -11.61 -7.98
N TYR A 405 8.44 -10.93 -8.54
CA TYR A 405 7.24 -11.58 -9.07
C TYR A 405 7.45 -12.22 -10.46
N ARG A 406 8.62 -12.02 -11.09
CA ARG A 406 9.12 -12.73 -12.29
C ARG A 406 8.40 -12.44 -13.61
N ARG A 407 7.23 -11.78 -13.61
CA ARG A 407 6.49 -11.46 -14.83
C ARG A 407 6.06 -10.01 -14.85
N LEU A 408 6.41 -9.33 -15.94
CA LEU A 408 6.02 -7.96 -16.26
C LEU A 408 5.24 -7.94 -17.58
N TYR A 409 4.43 -6.90 -17.77
CA TYR A 409 3.63 -6.68 -18.98
C TYR A 409 4.07 -5.37 -19.60
N LEU A 410 5.20 -5.43 -20.30
CA LEU A 410 5.85 -4.28 -20.93
C LEU A 410 5.43 -4.20 -22.40
N GLY A 411 4.82 -3.08 -22.80
CA GLY A 411 4.60 -2.76 -24.20
C GLY A 411 5.89 -2.35 -24.92
N ARG A 412 5.85 -2.48 -26.25
CA ARG A 412 6.96 -2.19 -27.16
C ARG A 412 6.62 -0.94 -27.97
N LYS A 413 6.93 0.24 -27.43
CA LYS A 413 6.69 1.53 -28.12
C LYS A 413 7.49 1.70 -29.42
N ASP A 414 8.55 0.93 -29.58
CA ASP A 414 9.38 0.84 -30.78
C ASP A 414 8.73 0.04 -31.93
N LYS A 415 7.58 -0.60 -31.68
CA LYS A 415 6.85 -1.44 -32.64
C LYS A 415 5.44 -0.89 -32.89
N PRO A 416 5.27 0.08 -33.82
CA PRO A 416 3.98 0.71 -34.11
C PRO A 416 2.85 -0.27 -34.42
N GLU A 417 3.16 -1.40 -35.06
CA GLU A 417 2.21 -2.46 -35.41
C GLU A 417 1.59 -3.16 -34.18
N LYS A 418 2.20 -3.03 -33.00
CA LYS A 418 1.63 -3.54 -31.73
C LYS A 418 0.60 -2.61 -31.11
N TRP A 419 0.42 -1.42 -31.68
CA TRP A 419 -0.51 -0.38 -31.22
C TRP A 419 -1.64 -0.17 -32.25
N GLU A 420 -1.96 -1.18 -33.04
CA GLU A 420 -3.13 -1.18 -33.92
C GLU A 420 -4.42 -1.38 -33.10
N ILE A 421 -5.39 -0.51 -33.33
CA ILE A 421 -6.73 -0.56 -32.74
C ILE A 421 -7.81 -0.29 -33.80
N PHE A 422 -9.06 -0.63 -33.52
CA PHE A 422 -10.18 -0.26 -34.36
C PHE A 422 -10.72 1.12 -33.98
N ASN A 423 -11.12 1.90 -34.98
CA ASN A 423 -12.05 3.00 -34.80
C ASN A 423 -13.48 2.48 -34.90
N ALA A 424 -14.18 2.38 -33.78
CA ALA A 424 -15.52 1.80 -33.73
C ALA A 424 -16.54 2.52 -34.66
N ARG A 425 -16.31 3.80 -34.95
CA ARG A 425 -17.14 4.63 -35.85
C ARG A 425 -16.94 4.36 -37.34
N THR A 426 -15.78 3.89 -37.77
CA THR A 426 -15.47 3.72 -39.21
C THR A 426 -15.14 2.27 -39.57
N GLY A 427 -14.79 1.45 -38.59
CA GLY A 427 -14.27 0.10 -38.77
C GLY A 427 -12.82 0.04 -39.24
N GLU A 428 -12.19 1.18 -39.47
CA GLU A 428 -10.79 1.25 -39.89
C GLU A 428 -9.84 0.88 -38.74
N LYS A 429 -8.75 0.21 -39.11
CA LYS A 429 -7.63 -0.06 -38.23
C LYS A 429 -6.66 1.11 -38.27
N LEU A 430 -6.26 1.58 -37.09
CA LEU A 430 -5.40 2.75 -36.91
C LEU A 430 -4.30 2.44 -35.91
N ILE A 431 -3.12 2.99 -36.13
CA ILE A 431 -2.04 2.95 -35.14
C ILE A 431 -2.25 4.08 -34.12
N THR A 432 -2.41 3.74 -32.85
CA THR A 432 -2.59 4.69 -31.75
C THR A 432 -1.30 4.96 -30.97
N ASP A 433 -1.35 5.89 -30.01
CA ASP A 433 -0.26 6.14 -29.08
C ASP A 433 -0.11 5.00 -28.05
N PRO A 434 1.10 4.74 -27.54
CA PRO A 434 1.34 3.68 -26.55
C PRO A 434 0.84 4.06 -25.15
N ALA A 435 -0.48 4.25 -25.00
CA ALA A 435 -1.11 4.81 -23.80
C ALA A 435 -2.22 3.87 -23.27
N PRO A 436 -2.00 3.13 -22.16
CA PRO A 436 -0.77 3.02 -21.38
C PRO A 436 0.30 2.14 -22.05
N GLU A 437 1.58 2.47 -21.89
CA GLU A 437 2.69 1.71 -22.49
C GLU A 437 2.87 0.34 -21.83
N HIS A 438 2.61 0.24 -20.53
CA HIS A 438 2.85 -0.97 -19.75
C HIS A 438 1.62 -1.27 -18.92
N LEU A 439 1.30 -2.55 -18.74
CA LEU A 439 0.30 -2.99 -17.76
C LEU A 439 0.96 -3.37 -16.43
N THR A 440 2.20 -3.86 -16.42
CA THR A 440 2.95 -4.10 -15.18
C THR A 440 4.38 -3.62 -15.38
N TYR A 441 4.76 -2.63 -14.58
CA TYR A 441 6.06 -1.98 -14.62
C TYR A 441 6.71 -2.03 -13.24
N VAL A 442 8.03 -2.15 -13.17
CA VAL A 442 8.80 -2.00 -11.92
C VAL A 442 9.59 -0.70 -12.03
N ALA A 443 9.35 0.21 -11.09
CA ALA A 443 10.16 1.42 -10.94
C ALA A 443 11.20 1.19 -9.85
N GLU A 444 12.43 1.63 -10.10
CA GLU A 444 13.59 1.54 -9.22
C GLU A 444 13.59 2.67 -8.17
N SER A 445 13.12 3.86 -8.54
CA SER A 445 13.08 5.04 -7.67
C SER A 445 11.71 5.69 -7.61
N LYS A 446 11.47 6.50 -6.56
CA LYS A 446 10.23 7.29 -6.44
C LYS A 446 10.08 8.27 -7.60
N GLU A 447 11.19 8.86 -8.08
CA GLU A 447 11.21 9.81 -9.20
C GLU A 447 10.71 9.14 -10.48
N GLU A 448 11.21 7.93 -10.75
CA GLU A 448 10.76 7.12 -11.88
C GLU A 448 9.29 6.73 -11.74
N ALA A 449 8.85 6.32 -10.55
CA ALA A 449 7.47 5.98 -10.29
C ALA A 449 6.53 7.17 -10.55
N ILE A 450 6.90 8.37 -10.09
CA ILE A 450 6.13 9.60 -10.32
C ILE A 450 5.97 9.88 -11.82
N VAL A 451 7.07 9.84 -12.58
CA VAL A 451 7.02 10.08 -14.03
C VAL A 451 6.22 8.99 -14.74
N ALA A 452 6.37 7.73 -14.32
CA ALA A 452 5.63 6.61 -14.87
C ALA A 452 4.12 6.71 -14.58
N ILE A 453 3.70 7.17 -13.39
CA ILE A 453 2.27 7.39 -13.07
C ILE A 453 1.66 8.39 -14.05
N ALA A 454 2.29 9.55 -14.24
CA ALA A 454 1.77 10.61 -15.12
C ALA A 454 1.67 10.17 -16.59
N LYS A 455 2.58 9.30 -17.03
CA LYS A 455 2.57 8.70 -18.36
C LYS A 455 1.49 7.63 -18.51
N LEU A 456 1.42 6.68 -17.57
CA LEU A 456 0.55 5.50 -17.65
C LEU A 456 -0.94 5.83 -17.42
N VAL A 457 -1.30 7.04 -16.99
CA VAL A 457 -2.71 7.48 -16.96
C VAL A 457 -3.23 8.04 -18.28
N MET A 458 -2.37 8.27 -19.28
CA MET A 458 -2.82 8.70 -20.61
C MET A 458 -3.63 7.60 -21.29
N ARG A 459 -4.62 8.00 -22.09
CA ARG A 459 -5.54 7.07 -22.77
C ARG A 459 -5.78 7.52 -24.21
N PRO A 460 -5.97 6.60 -25.18
CA PRO A 460 -6.13 6.96 -26.58
C PRO A 460 -7.29 7.93 -26.83
N ASN A 461 -8.37 7.80 -26.03
CA ASN A 461 -9.57 8.63 -26.11
C ASN A 461 -9.50 9.96 -25.34
N ASP A 462 -8.37 10.33 -24.75
CA ASP A 462 -8.25 11.63 -24.06
C ASP A 462 -8.73 12.75 -24.99
N THR A 463 -9.56 13.68 -24.51
CA THR A 463 -9.87 14.87 -25.31
C THR A 463 -8.60 15.70 -25.49
N THR A 464 -8.59 16.64 -26.45
CA THR A 464 -7.45 17.54 -26.62
C THR A 464 -7.09 18.28 -25.34
N LYS A 465 -8.09 18.82 -24.63
CA LYS A 465 -7.88 19.49 -23.34
C LYS A 465 -7.34 18.53 -22.27
N GLY A 466 -7.90 17.33 -22.16
CA GLY A 466 -7.41 16.34 -21.20
C GLY A 466 -5.99 15.88 -21.51
N ARG A 467 -5.65 15.68 -22.79
CA ARG A 467 -4.31 15.32 -23.22
C ARG A 467 -3.30 16.43 -22.97
N GLN A 468 -3.65 17.69 -23.21
CA GLN A 468 -2.82 18.84 -22.83
C GLN A 468 -2.48 18.81 -21.34
N ILE A 469 -3.47 18.58 -20.47
CA ILE A 469 -3.26 18.51 -19.01
C ILE A 469 -2.30 17.37 -18.64
N LYS A 470 -2.56 16.16 -19.15
CA LYS A 470 -1.71 14.99 -18.86
C LYS A 470 -0.30 15.16 -19.40
N LEU A 471 -0.12 15.70 -20.62
CA LEU A 471 1.19 16.00 -21.19
C LEU A 471 1.93 17.08 -20.38
N ALA A 472 1.23 18.12 -19.93
CA ALA A 472 1.81 19.15 -19.07
C ALA A 472 2.37 18.53 -17.78
N HIS A 473 1.60 17.66 -17.11
CA HIS A 473 2.10 16.96 -15.93
C HIS A 473 3.26 16.02 -16.24
N TYR A 474 3.20 15.26 -17.34
CA TYR A 474 4.28 14.35 -17.71
C TYR A 474 5.59 15.09 -17.99
N ILE A 475 5.54 16.19 -18.74
CA ILE A 475 6.70 17.03 -19.04
C ILE A 475 7.24 17.66 -17.76
N ASP A 476 6.38 18.31 -16.98
CA ASP A 476 6.77 18.99 -15.75
C ASP A 476 7.42 18.01 -14.75
N LEU A 477 6.83 16.83 -14.56
CA LEU A 477 7.38 15.81 -13.68
C LEU A 477 8.71 15.26 -14.21
N HIS A 478 8.87 15.08 -15.52
CA HIS A 478 10.14 14.64 -16.09
C HIS A 478 11.24 15.69 -15.89
N LYS A 479 10.90 16.99 -16.03
CA LYS A 479 11.83 18.09 -15.72
C LYS A 479 12.15 18.16 -14.23
N LYS A 480 11.16 18.01 -13.36
CA LYS A 480 11.33 18.04 -11.90
C LYS A 480 12.17 16.87 -11.39
N CYS A 481 11.93 15.66 -11.91
CA CYS A 481 12.58 14.43 -11.44
C CYS A 481 13.92 14.15 -12.11
N PHE A 482 14.08 14.51 -13.40
CA PHE A 482 15.25 14.13 -14.21
C PHE A 482 15.92 15.29 -14.94
N ALA A 483 15.51 16.55 -14.71
CA ALA A 483 16.06 17.76 -15.33
C ALA A 483 16.13 17.70 -16.87
N THR A 484 15.26 16.90 -17.50
CA THR A 484 15.29 16.60 -18.94
C THR A 484 13.88 16.56 -19.52
N MET A 485 13.76 16.60 -20.84
CA MET A 485 12.48 16.37 -21.53
C MET A 485 12.24 14.88 -21.79
N PRO A 486 10.97 14.42 -21.79
CA PRO A 486 10.65 13.06 -22.19
C PRO A 486 11.12 12.75 -23.61
N ASN A 487 11.93 11.70 -23.77
CA ASN A 487 12.52 11.33 -25.05
C ASN A 487 11.49 10.77 -26.07
N ASP A 488 10.34 10.34 -25.58
CA ASP A 488 9.25 9.72 -26.33
C ASP A 488 8.00 10.60 -26.41
N LEU A 489 8.10 11.90 -26.08
CA LEU A 489 6.97 12.82 -26.09
C LEU A 489 6.19 12.83 -27.42
N HIS A 490 6.91 12.75 -28.54
CA HIS A 490 6.35 12.67 -29.89
C HIS A 490 5.36 11.51 -30.09
N LEU A 491 5.47 10.44 -29.30
CA LEU A 491 4.54 9.31 -29.35
C LEU A 491 3.18 9.63 -28.71
N TYR A 492 3.09 10.62 -27.82
CA TYR A 492 1.90 10.95 -27.03
C TYR A 492 1.21 12.27 -27.45
N VAL A 493 1.82 13.05 -28.33
CA VAL A 493 1.16 14.19 -29.00
C VAL A 493 0.46 13.67 -30.25
N ARG A 494 -0.86 13.85 -30.37
CA ARG A 494 -1.63 13.36 -31.54
C ARG A 494 -1.89 14.47 -32.54
N THR A 495 -2.19 15.67 -32.08
CA THR A 495 -2.37 16.87 -32.91
C THR A 495 -1.61 18.05 -32.30
N GLU A 496 -1.40 19.14 -33.05
CA GLU A 496 -0.79 20.34 -32.48
C GLU A 496 -1.58 20.90 -31.28
N ALA A 497 -2.89 20.65 -31.27
CA ALA A 497 -3.76 21.09 -30.20
C ALA A 497 -3.53 20.30 -28.90
N ASP A 498 -2.90 19.13 -28.90
CA ASP A 498 -2.55 18.42 -27.66
C ASP A 498 -1.38 19.09 -26.92
N ILE A 499 -0.63 19.99 -27.56
CA ILE A 499 0.57 20.59 -26.99
C ILE A 499 0.21 21.56 -25.86
N PRO A 500 0.78 21.42 -24.64
CA PRO A 500 0.57 22.37 -23.56
C PRO A 500 0.94 23.81 -23.96
N VAL A 501 0.04 24.76 -23.70
CA VAL A 501 0.16 26.17 -24.16
C VAL A 501 1.47 26.81 -23.71
N THR A 502 1.87 26.60 -22.45
CA THR A 502 3.07 27.20 -21.86
C THR A 502 4.38 26.60 -22.37
N MET A 503 4.34 25.48 -23.09
CA MET A 503 5.51 24.74 -23.56
C MET A 503 5.51 24.54 -25.08
N LYS A 504 4.70 25.33 -25.80
CA LYS A 504 4.40 25.09 -27.22
C LYS A 504 5.64 25.08 -28.12
N GLU A 505 6.49 26.09 -28.00
CA GLU A 505 7.70 26.23 -28.83
C GLU A 505 8.71 25.10 -28.61
N GLU A 506 8.97 24.77 -27.35
CA GLU A 506 9.90 23.70 -26.98
C GLU A 506 9.42 22.33 -27.49
N VAL A 507 8.13 22.03 -27.31
CA VAL A 507 7.53 20.77 -27.77
C VAL A 507 7.53 20.71 -29.30
N LYS A 508 7.14 21.78 -30.00
CA LYS A 508 7.16 21.81 -31.48
C LYS A 508 8.55 21.53 -32.05
N LYS A 509 9.60 22.07 -31.44
CA LYS A 509 10.98 21.80 -31.84
C LYS A 509 11.33 20.31 -31.74
N ILE A 510 10.93 19.65 -30.64
CA ILE A 510 11.14 18.21 -30.44
C ILE A 510 10.35 17.38 -31.47
N LEU A 511 9.10 17.75 -31.73
CA LEU A 511 8.25 17.06 -32.71
C LEU A 511 8.84 17.12 -34.12
N ALA A 512 9.33 18.31 -34.53
CA ALA A 512 9.98 18.50 -35.82
C ALA A 512 11.24 17.63 -35.95
N GLN A 513 12.09 17.58 -34.92
CA GLN A 513 13.29 16.74 -34.89
C GLN A 513 12.99 15.23 -34.97
N LYS A 514 11.80 14.82 -34.53
CA LYS A 514 11.36 13.41 -34.52
C LYS A 514 10.55 13.02 -35.75
N GLY A 515 10.39 13.91 -36.74
CA GLY A 515 9.59 13.65 -37.94
C GLY A 515 8.12 13.34 -37.62
N TRP A 516 7.60 13.93 -36.55
CA TRP A 516 6.24 13.69 -36.08
C TRP A 516 5.18 14.10 -37.12
N LYS A 517 4.08 13.33 -37.17
CA LYS A 517 2.92 13.61 -38.01
C LYS A 517 1.66 13.57 -37.17
N GLU A 518 0.69 14.39 -37.55
CA GLU A 518 -0.62 14.38 -36.91
C GLU A 518 -1.31 13.03 -37.05
N ARG A 519 -2.04 12.66 -36.02
CA ARG A 519 -2.81 11.43 -35.90
C ARG A 519 -4.26 11.74 -35.59
N ILE A 520 -5.15 10.91 -36.10
CA ILE A 520 -6.59 11.00 -35.83
C ILE A 520 -6.84 10.50 -34.40
N ILE A 521 -7.72 11.20 -33.67
CA ILE A 521 -8.22 10.74 -32.37
C ILE A 521 -9.36 9.74 -32.64
N PRO A 522 -9.17 8.44 -32.35
CA PRO A 522 -10.13 7.41 -32.73
C PRO A 522 -11.33 7.38 -31.77
N ASP A 523 -12.38 6.63 -32.13
CA ASP A 523 -13.27 6.02 -31.13
C ASP A 523 -12.73 4.61 -30.82
N PRO A 524 -11.77 4.48 -29.89
CA PRO A 524 -10.92 3.29 -29.80
C PRO A 524 -11.65 2.06 -29.26
N THR A 525 -11.36 0.91 -29.85
CA THR A 525 -11.64 -0.43 -29.29
C THR A 525 -10.65 -1.47 -29.82
N LEU A 526 -10.31 -2.45 -29.00
CA LEU A 526 -9.59 -3.67 -29.40
C LEU A 526 -10.54 -4.78 -29.85
N VAL A 527 -11.85 -4.58 -29.72
CA VAL A 527 -12.85 -5.63 -29.82
C VAL A 527 -13.69 -5.41 -31.09
N GLU A 528 -13.47 -6.25 -32.10
CA GLU A 528 -14.12 -6.12 -33.41
C GLU A 528 -15.65 -6.13 -33.35
N ARG A 529 -16.26 -6.94 -32.46
CA ARG A 529 -17.73 -6.97 -32.32
C ARG A 529 -18.34 -5.64 -31.84
N LEU A 530 -17.54 -4.75 -31.26
CA LEU A 530 -17.98 -3.43 -30.79
C LEU A 530 -17.94 -2.37 -31.90
N VAL A 531 -17.38 -2.68 -33.07
CA VAL A 531 -17.38 -1.81 -34.25
C VAL A 531 -18.80 -1.72 -34.83
N TYR A 532 -19.30 -0.49 -34.95
CA TYR A 532 -20.65 -0.19 -35.42
C TYR A 532 -20.70 0.59 -36.73
N GLY A 533 -19.60 1.23 -37.14
CA GLY A 533 -19.48 1.81 -38.48
C GLY A 533 -18.66 0.97 -39.43
N GLY A 534 -18.73 1.27 -40.73
CA GLY A 534 -18.01 0.53 -41.77
C GLY A 534 -18.60 -0.83 -42.16
N LYS A 535 -19.61 -1.33 -41.45
CA LYS A 535 -20.40 -2.50 -41.86
C LYS A 535 -21.37 -2.09 -42.97
N LYS A 536 -20.92 -2.19 -44.22
CA LYS A 536 -21.78 -2.27 -45.41
C LYS A 536 -21.91 -3.73 -45.83
#